data_AF-A0A9D4MUS7-F1
#
_entry.id   AF-A0A9D4MUS7-F1
#
_cell.length_a   1.000
_cell.length_b   1.000
_cell.length_c   1.000
_cell.angle_alpha   90.00
_cell.angle_beta   90.00
_cell.angle_gamma   90.00
#
_symmetry.space_group_name_H-M   'P 1'
#
loop_
_entity.id
_entity.type
_entity.pdbx_description
1 polymer ?
#
loop_
_entity_poly.entity_id
_entity_poly.type
_entity_poly.pdbx_seq_one_letter_code
_entity_poly.pdbx_strand_id
1 'polypeptide(L)'
;MQAICVFIAVIAACHAGTTTHRPHVTHTTHAHVTHITLEPGETDTLSFQFLPTTLHLLVKTHPDKTTYNCYIAALSDSEHAQIHTDAGMTAVELRVLAALGSATAVTDASTLDKRDVNACGHMGTLQTHFFTITV
;
A
#
# COMPACT_ATOMS: atom_id res chain seq x y z
N MET A 1 -35.62 9.78 -57.32
CA MET A 1 -34.19 9.84 -57.68
C MET A 1 -33.39 9.63 -56.40
N GLN A 2 -32.63 8.53 -56.34
CA GLN A 2 -31.74 8.16 -55.24
C GLN A 2 -30.49 9.04 -55.23
N ALA A 3 -29.94 9.30 -54.05
CA ALA A 3 -28.49 9.21 -53.81
C ALA A 3 -28.23 9.06 -52.30
N ILE A 4 -27.75 7.88 -51.95
CA ILE A 4 -27.26 7.45 -50.64
C ILE A 4 -25.78 7.81 -50.59
N CYS A 5 -25.32 8.48 -49.52
CA CYS A 5 -23.89 8.60 -49.22
C CYS A 5 -23.62 8.03 -47.83
N VAL A 6 -23.25 6.75 -47.85
CA VAL A 6 -22.66 5.97 -46.76
C VAL A 6 -21.18 6.32 -46.70
N PHE A 7 -20.67 6.71 -45.52
CA PHE A 7 -19.23 6.67 -45.24
C PHE A 7 -18.98 5.59 -44.18
N ILE A 8 -18.56 4.43 -44.68
CA ILE A 8 -17.98 3.33 -43.95
C ILE A 8 -16.51 3.69 -43.68
N ALA A 9 -16.09 3.68 -42.43
CA ALA A 9 -14.67 3.56 -42.07
C ALA A 9 -14.44 2.20 -41.41
N VAL A 10 -14.01 1.26 -42.24
CA VAL A 10 -13.39 -0.02 -41.87
C VAL A 10 -11.98 0.29 -41.38
N ILE A 11 -11.62 -0.16 -40.17
CA ILE A 11 -10.22 -0.51 -39.88
C ILE A 11 -10.19 -1.94 -39.37
N ALA A 12 -9.31 -2.68 -40.04
CA ALA A 12 -9.18 -4.12 -40.08
C ALA A 12 -8.91 -4.77 -38.72
N ALA A 13 -9.54 -5.93 -38.53
CA ALA A 13 -9.08 -6.97 -37.64
C ALA A 13 -7.87 -7.69 -38.28
N CYS A 14 -6.82 -7.93 -37.50
CA CYS A 14 -5.87 -9.00 -37.76
C CYS A 14 -5.57 -9.80 -36.48
N HIS A 15 -6.33 -10.89 -36.34
CA HIS A 15 -5.93 -12.27 -36.03
C HIS A 15 -5.00 -12.61 -34.86
N ALA A 16 -5.62 -13.40 -33.96
CA ALA A 16 -5.22 -14.74 -33.54
C ALA A 16 -4.03 -14.90 -32.56
N GLY A 17 -4.38 -15.42 -31.38
CA GLY A 17 -3.46 -16.04 -30.44
C GLY A 17 -4.23 -16.69 -29.30
N THR A 18 -4.77 -17.89 -29.53
CA THR A 18 -5.25 -18.76 -28.46
C THR A 18 -4.11 -19.11 -27.51
N THR A 19 -4.20 -18.67 -26.26
CA THR A 19 -3.63 -19.41 -25.13
C THR A 19 -4.65 -19.42 -23.99
N THR A 20 -5.22 -20.59 -23.77
CA THR A 20 -5.92 -20.93 -22.53
C THR A 20 -4.90 -20.92 -21.40
N HIS A 21 -4.57 -19.76 -20.87
CA HIS A 21 -3.80 -19.68 -19.64
C HIS A 21 -4.79 -19.61 -18.49
N ARG A 22 -4.84 -20.68 -17.68
CA ARG A 22 -5.39 -20.64 -16.31
C ARG A 22 -4.97 -19.31 -15.69
N PRO A 23 -5.87 -18.54 -15.04
CA PRO A 23 -5.42 -17.47 -14.18
C PRO A 23 -4.62 -18.14 -13.07
N HIS A 24 -3.30 -18.12 -13.21
CA HIS A 24 -2.45 -18.28 -12.07
C HIS A 24 -2.82 -17.10 -11.19
N VAL A 25 -3.43 -17.38 -10.05
CA VAL A 25 -3.53 -16.41 -8.96
C VAL A 25 -2.08 -16.10 -8.60
N THR A 26 -1.51 -15.11 -9.28
CA THR A 26 -0.26 -14.51 -8.89
C THR A 26 -0.62 -13.80 -7.60
N HIS A 27 -0.15 -14.34 -6.48
CA HIS A 27 -0.04 -13.57 -5.25
C HIS A 27 0.90 -12.40 -5.58
N THR A 28 0.33 -11.31 -6.10
CA THR A 28 1.01 -10.03 -6.26
C THR A 28 1.20 -9.47 -4.87
N THR A 29 2.21 -10.02 -4.19
CA THR A 29 2.79 -9.42 -3.00
C THR A 29 3.54 -8.20 -3.51
N HIS A 30 2.82 -7.12 -3.81
CA HIS A 30 3.41 -5.80 -3.98
C HIS A 30 3.87 -5.32 -2.61
N ALA A 31 4.90 -5.97 -2.06
CA ALA A 31 5.80 -5.29 -1.16
C ALA A 31 6.65 -4.39 -2.06
N HIS A 32 6.07 -3.27 -2.51
CA HIS A 32 6.87 -2.18 -3.06
C HIS A 32 7.65 -1.61 -1.87
N VAL A 33 8.79 -2.22 -1.58
CA VAL A 33 9.79 -1.60 -0.73
C VAL A 33 10.39 -0.51 -1.62
N THR A 34 9.86 0.70 -1.50
CA THR A 34 10.49 1.90 -2.05
C THR A 34 11.95 1.87 -1.58
N HIS A 35 12.89 1.76 -2.52
CA HIS A 35 14.31 1.73 -2.18
C HIS A 35 14.65 3.01 -1.40
N ILE A 36 14.95 2.86 -0.11
CA ILE A 36 15.40 3.95 0.74
C ILE A 36 16.85 4.23 0.33
N THR A 37 17.07 5.35 -0.36
CA THR A 37 18.42 5.89 -0.52
C THR A 37 18.80 6.48 0.84
N LEU A 38 19.41 5.68 1.73
CA LEU A 38 19.94 6.23 2.98
C LEU A 38 21.11 7.15 2.64
N GLU A 39 20.89 8.45 2.70
CA GLU A 39 21.98 9.42 2.72
C GLU A 39 22.80 9.21 4.01
N PRO A 40 24.15 9.24 3.97
CA PRO A 40 24.97 9.12 5.16
C PRO A 40 24.65 10.25 6.17
N GLY A 41 23.80 9.97 7.16
CA GLY A 41 23.35 10.95 8.16
C GLY A 41 21.85 10.91 8.45
N GLU A 42 21.04 10.26 7.60
CA GLU A 42 19.61 10.05 7.88
C GLU A 42 19.44 8.95 8.93
N THR A 43 19.01 9.32 10.14
CA THR A 43 18.63 8.35 11.18
C THR A 43 17.21 7.83 11.00
N ASP A 44 16.36 8.61 10.32
CA ASP A 44 14.93 8.38 10.23
C ASP A 44 14.62 7.63 8.95
N THR A 45 14.40 6.33 9.07
CA THR A 45 13.86 5.53 7.96
C THR A 45 12.34 5.58 8.01
N LEU A 46 11.69 5.95 6.91
CA LEU A 46 10.24 5.90 6.72
C LEU A 46 9.93 4.79 5.70
N SER A 47 9.02 3.89 6.04
CA SER A 47 8.58 2.83 5.12
C SER A 47 7.08 2.60 5.20
N PHE A 48 6.51 2.19 4.06
CA PHE A 48 5.11 1.81 3.93
C PHE A 48 5.00 0.32 3.68
N GLN A 49 3.99 -0.32 4.28
CA GLN A 49 3.66 -1.71 4.01
C GLN A 49 2.15 -1.91 4.05
N PHE A 50 1.55 -2.20 2.91
CA PHE A 50 0.17 -2.63 2.86
C PHE A 50 0.05 -4.10 3.30
N LEU A 51 -0.92 -4.38 4.17
CA LEU A 51 -1.26 -5.73 4.63
C LEU A 51 -2.63 -6.14 4.08
N PRO A 52 -2.70 -6.98 3.02
CA PRO A 52 -3.96 -7.39 2.41
C PRO A 52 -4.87 -8.20 3.34
N THR A 53 -4.31 -8.77 4.40
CA THR A 53 -5.03 -9.65 5.34
C THR A 53 -5.79 -8.89 6.42
N THR A 54 -5.32 -7.69 6.77
CA THR A 54 -5.95 -6.78 7.73
C THR A 54 -6.51 -5.53 7.06
N LEU A 55 -6.23 -5.32 5.76
CA LEU A 55 -6.59 -4.13 5.00
C LEU A 55 -6.02 -2.84 5.63
N HIS A 56 -4.87 -2.96 6.29
CA HIS A 56 -4.18 -1.85 6.91
C HIS A 56 -2.97 -1.43 6.08
N LEU A 57 -2.71 -0.12 6.03
CA LEU A 57 -1.42 0.42 5.62
C LEU A 57 -0.60 0.68 6.88
N LEU A 58 0.56 0.04 6.97
CA LEU A 58 1.52 0.29 8.02
C LEU A 58 2.50 1.37 7.57
N VAL A 59 2.70 2.37 8.42
CA VAL A 59 3.80 3.33 8.28
C VAL A 59 4.76 3.08 9.40
N LYS A 60 6.03 2.92 9.07
CA LYS A 60 7.05 2.55 10.06
C LYS A 60 8.17 3.56 10.04
N THR A 61 8.47 4.11 11.20
CA THR A 61 9.51 5.12 11.39
C THR A 61 10.50 4.70 12.45
N HIS A 62 11.78 4.99 12.24
CA HIS A 62 12.83 4.71 13.21
C HIS A 62 13.49 6.03 13.65
N PRO A 63 12.85 6.79 14.57
CA PRO A 63 13.31 8.13 14.95
C PRO A 63 14.69 8.14 15.65
N ASP A 64 15.09 7.01 16.21
CA ASP A 64 16.39 6.83 16.85
C ASP A 64 16.82 5.37 16.77
N LYS A 65 18.04 5.05 17.23
CA LYS A 65 18.62 3.69 17.14
C LYS A 65 17.99 2.65 18.08
N THR A 66 16.99 3.02 18.86
CA THR A 66 16.41 2.24 19.96
C THR A 66 14.89 2.14 19.90
N THR A 67 14.23 3.07 19.19
CA THR A 67 12.78 3.23 19.13
C THR A 67 12.28 3.03 17.71
N TYR A 68 11.16 2.33 17.61
CA TYR A 68 10.46 2.12 16.36
C TYR A 68 8.99 2.50 16.53
N ASN A 69 8.49 3.41 15.69
CA ASN A 69 7.07 3.73 15.67
C ASN A 69 6.42 2.99 14.52
N CYS A 70 5.35 2.25 14.83
CA CYS A 70 4.52 1.61 13.83
C CYS A 70 3.11 2.21 13.88
N TYR A 71 2.75 2.93 12.83
CA TYR A 71 1.43 3.49 12.65
C TYR A 71 0.59 2.53 11.82
N ILE A 72 -0.58 2.19 12.32
CA ILE A 72 -1.54 1.28 11.70
C ILE A 72 -2.71 2.12 11.22
N ALA A 73 -2.81 2.29 9.90
CA ALA A 73 -3.91 3.02 9.27
C ALA A 73 -4.90 2.05 8.65
N ALA A 74 -6.16 2.14 9.10
CA ALA A 74 -7.25 1.46 8.43
C ALA A 74 -7.51 2.12 7.07
N LEU A 75 -7.77 1.31 6.05
CA LEU A 75 -8.17 1.77 4.72
C LEU A 75 -9.67 1.62 4.54
N SER A 76 -10.29 2.60 3.89
CA SER A 76 -11.65 2.47 3.39
C SER A 76 -11.73 1.48 2.23
N ASP A 77 -12.93 0.96 1.94
CA ASP A 77 -13.16 0.08 0.80
C ASP A 77 -12.74 0.72 -0.54
N SER A 78 -12.95 2.03 -0.69
CA SER A 78 -12.53 2.79 -1.87
C SER A 78 -11.02 2.86 -2.02
N GLU A 79 -10.28 3.05 -0.92
CA GLU A 79 -8.82 3.08 -0.94
C GLU A 79 -8.25 1.71 -1.21
N HIS A 80 -8.83 0.66 -0.63
CA HIS A 80 -8.46 -0.71 -0.93
C HIS A 80 -8.61 -1.04 -2.43
N ALA A 81 -9.67 -0.57 -3.08
CA ALA A 81 -9.83 -0.77 -4.51
C ALA A 81 -8.74 -0.05 -5.35
N GLN A 82 -8.21 1.08 -4.85
CA GLN A 82 -7.26 1.93 -5.58
C GLN A 82 -5.79 1.59 -5.30
N ILE A 83 -5.48 0.98 -4.16
CA ILE A 83 -4.10 0.72 -3.70
C ILE A 83 -3.28 -0.16 -4.65
N HIS A 84 -3.93 -0.90 -5.55
CA HIS A 84 -3.29 -1.73 -6.57
C HIS A 84 -2.79 -0.94 -7.79
N THR A 85 -3.01 0.37 -7.81
CA THR A 85 -2.48 1.29 -8.82
C THR A 85 -1.46 2.22 -8.17
N ASP A 86 -0.42 2.62 -8.90
CA ASP A 86 0.61 3.53 -8.37
C ASP A 86 -0.01 4.84 -7.85
N ALA A 87 -0.92 5.43 -8.64
CA ALA A 87 -1.61 6.67 -8.26
C ALA A 87 -2.47 6.50 -6.99
N GLY A 88 -3.15 5.36 -6.86
CA GLY A 88 -3.96 5.06 -5.67
C GLY A 88 -3.09 4.81 -4.45
N MET A 89 -2.00 4.05 -4.58
CA MET A 89 -1.04 3.85 -3.49
C MET A 89 -0.47 5.19 -3.01
N THR A 90 0.02 6.04 -3.92
CA THR A 90 0.55 7.37 -3.57
C THR A 90 -0.51 8.23 -2.88
N ALA A 91 -1.76 8.21 -3.33
CA ALA A 91 -2.83 8.97 -2.69
C ALA A 91 -3.09 8.50 -1.24
N VAL A 92 -3.10 7.18 -1.01
CA VAL A 92 -3.27 6.60 0.33
C VAL A 92 -2.07 6.94 1.21
N GLU A 93 -0.83 6.76 0.73
CA GLU A 93 0.39 7.11 1.47
C GLU A 93 0.39 8.57 1.92
N LEU A 94 0.08 9.51 1.00
CA LEU A 94 0.03 10.94 1.30
C LEU A 94 -1.06 11.27 2.33
N ARG A 95 -2.24 10.65 2.23
CA ARG A 95 -3.30 10.82 3.23
C ARG A 95 -2.84 10.33 4.61
N VAL A 96 -2.26 9.13 4.68
CA VAL A 96 -1.80 8.56 5.95
C VAL A 96 -0.68 9.40 6.55
N LEU A 97 0.26 9.90 5.73
CA LEU A 97 1.29 10.83 6.15
C LEU A 97 0.72 12.10 6.78
N ALA A 98 -0.30 12.70 6.16
CA ALA A 98 -0.96 13.89 6.69
C ALA A 98 -1.67 13.63 8.03
N ALA A 99 -2.06 12.39 8.29
CA ALA A 99 -2.77 11.98 9.51
C ALA A 99 -1.85 11.48 10.64
N LEU A 100 -0.52 11.39 10.43
CA LEU A 100 0.42 10.94 11.47
C LEU A 100 0.36 11.80 12.73
N GLY A 101 0.19 13.12 12.58
CA GLY A 101 0.11 14.06 13.71
C GLY A 101 -1.14 13.90 14.59
N SER A 102 -2.17 13.21 14.09
CA SER A 102 -3.39 12.88 14.84
C SER A 102 -3.46 11.41 15.27
N ALA A 103 -2.39 10.65 15.08
CA ALA A 103 -2.37 9.24 15.44
C ALA A 103 -2.49 9.07 16.96
N THR A 104 -3.26 8.06 17.37
CA THR A 104 -3.46 7.76 18.79
C THR A 104 -2.50 6.65 19.22
N ALA A 105 -1.76 6.88 20.31
CA ALA A 105 -0.86 5.89 20.86
C ALA A 105 -1.65 4.69 21.43
N VAL A 106 -1.19 3.48 21.13
CA VAL A 106 -1.75 2.23 21.64
C VAL A 106 -0.93 1.80 22.85
N THR A 107 -1.56 1.82 24.03
CA THR A 107 -0.89 1.49 25.30
C THR A 107 -0.85 -0.01 25.58
N ASP A 108 -1.72 -0.79 24.94
CA ASP A 108 -1.79 -2.25 25.06
C ASP A 108 -1.81 -2.89 23.66
N ALA A 109 -0.67 -3.43 23.23
CA ALA A 109 -0.54 -4.04 21.91
C ALA A 109 -1.41 -5.32 21.74
N SER A 110 -1.94 -5.89 22.83
CA SER A 110 -2.83 -7.05 22.74
C SER A 110 -4.19 -6.73 22.11
N THR A 111 -4.55 -5.44 22.03
CA THR A 111 -5.77 -4.98 21.35
C THR A 111 -5.62 -4.89 19.83
N LEU A 112 -4.41 -5.08 19.31
CA LEU A 112 -4.11 -5.00 17.87
C LEU A 112 -4.23 -6.38 17.21
N ASP A 113 -4.47 -6.40 15.90
CA ASP A 113 -4.38 -7.64 15.14
C ASP A 113 -2.94 -8.17 15.20
N LYS A 114 -2.80 -9.45 15.54
CA LYS A 114 -1.48 -10.10 15.65
C LYS A 114 -0.66 -9.98 14.37
N ARG A 115 -1.30 -9.90 13.20
CA ARG A 115 -0.64 -9.75 11.90
C ARG A 115 0.01 -8.37 11.77
N ASP A 116 -0.66 -7.32 12.24
CA ASP A 116 -0.10 -5.97 12.25
C ASP A 116 1.08 -5.91 13.23
N VAL A 117 0.91 -6.45 14.44
CA VAL A 117 1.98 -6.53 15.45
C VAL A 117 3.19 -7.28 14.91
N ASN A 118 3.00 -8.42 14.24
CA ASN A 118 4.08 -9.20 13.66
C ASN A 118 4.77 -8.48 12.51
N ALA A 119 4.01 -7.79 11.66
CA ALA A 119 4.57 -7.00 10.57
C ALA A 119 5.34 -5.77 11.08
N CYS A 120 4.89 -5.15 12.16
CA CYS A 120 5.62 -4.10 12.86
C CYS A 120 6.87 -4.64 13.57
N GLY A 121 6.79 -5.84 14.15
CA GLY A 121 7.74 -6.38 15.13
C GLY A 121 8.95 -7.13 14.57
N HIS A 122 9.21 -7.11 13.26
CA HIS A 122 10.36 -7.83 12.67
C HIS A 122 11.70 -7.07 12.79
N MET A 123 11.95 -6.35 13.89
CA MET A 123 13.17 -5.54 14.09
C MET A 123 13.76 -5.70 15.51
N GLY A 124 14.16 -6.93 15.86
CA GLY A 124 15.14 -7.18 16.94
C GLY A 124 14.77 -6.69 18.34
N THR A 125 15.74 -6.06 19.03
CA THR A 125 15.68 -5.62 20.44
C THR A 125 15.10 -4.22 20.64
N LEU A 126 14.55 -3.61 19.59
CA LEU A 126 14.08 -2.23 19.61
C LEU A 126 12.71 -2.12 20.27
N GLN A 127 12.48 -1.04 21.01
CA GLN A 127 11.19 -0.78 21.60
C GLN A 127 10.23 -0.31 20.51
N THR A 128 9.18 -1.09 20.25
CA THR A 128 8.14 -0.72 19.29
C THR A 128 7.01 0.03 19.99
N HIS A 129 6.72 1.25 19.52
CA HIS A 129 5.55 2.02 19.89
C HIS A 129 4.51 1.88 18.78
N PHE A 130 3.27 1.58 19.17
CA PHE A 130 2.18 1.40 18.24
C PHE A 130 1.27 2.62 18.26
N PHE A 131 0.80 3.00 17.08
CA PHE A 131 -0.13 4.08 16.89
C PHE A 131 -1.23 3.64 15.94
N THR A 132 -2.46 4.09 16.16
CA THR A 132 -3.57 3.88 15.22
C THR A 132 -4.00 5.19 14.61
N ILE A 133 -4.30 5.16 13.31
CA ILE A 133 -4.82 6.30 12.56
C ILE A 133 -6.27 5.99 12.20
N THR A 134 -7.18 6.74 12.82
CA THR A 134 -8.61 6.76 12.51
C THR A 134 -8.92 8.10 11.87
N VAL A 135 -9.50 8.09 10.68
CA VAL A 135 -9.90 9.30 9.94
C VAL A 135 -11.40 9.29 9.71
#